data_AF-A0A820GIE8-F1
#
_entry.id   AF-A0A820GIE8-F1
#
_cell.length_a   1.000
_cell.length_b   1.000
_cell.length_c   1.000
_cell.angle_alpha   90.00
_cell.angle_beta   90.00
_cell.angle_gamma   90.00
#
_symmetry.space_group_name_H-M   'P 1'
#
loop_
_entity.id
_entity.type
_entity.pdbx_description
1 polymer ?
#
loop_
_entity_poly.entity_id
_entity_poly.type
_entity_poly.pdbx_seq_one_letter_code
_entity_poly.pdbx_strand_id
1 'polypeptide(L)'
;MWNKIPNTRTFKCCSGFRRPRQQINQSPIITPIIHQNLEDNQNNRLLCVICLENEIIYNIQPCSHLGLCHTCAQQLQSRTSEQQLCPICRTSIQQYQRVFLP
;
A
#
# COMPACT_ATOMS: atom_id res chain seq x y z
N MET A 1 16.01 -18.39 -44.43
CA MET A 1 16.74 -17.28 -43.78
C MET A 1 15.70 -16.27 -43.31
N TRP A 2 15.33 -16.32 -42.04
CA TRP A 2 14.29 -15.47 -41.45
C TRP A 2 14.89 -14.12 -41.01
N ASN A 3 14.37 -13.03 -41.57
CA ASN A 3 14.81 -11.68 -41.26
C ASN A 3 14.36 -11.28 -39.84
N LYS A 4 15.34 -10.91 -39.01
CA LYS A 4 15.15 -10.39 -37.64
C LYS A 4 14.55 -8.99 -37.71
N ILE A 5 13.37 -8.80 -37.14
CA ILE A 5 12.79 -7.49 -36.81
C ILE A 5 13.37 -7.06 -35.44
N PRO A 6 14.04 -5.91 -35.31
CA PRO A 6 14.53 -5.44 -34.01
C PRO A 6 13.37 -4.84 -33.18
N ASN A 7 13.10 -5.46 -32.02
CA ASN A 7 12.17 -4.99 -30.99
C ASN A 7 12.78 -3.81 -30.23
N THR A 8 12.52 -2.59 -30.70
CA THR A 8 12.93 -1.35 -30.03
C THR A 8 11.90 -0.96 -28.97
N ARG A 9 11.93 -1.64 -27.81
CA ARG A 9 11.19 -1.18 -26.63
C ARG A 9 12.00 -0.08 -25.95
N THR A 10 11.85 1.13 -26.47
CA THR A 10 12.47 2.35 -25.98
C THR A 10 12.02 2.63 -24.54
N PHE A 11 13.02 2.67 -23.65
CA PHE A 11 12.89 3.28 -22.32
C PHE A 11 12.70 4.78 -22.51
N LYS A 12 11.46 5.26 -22.41
CA LYS A 12 11.16 6.70 -22.37
C LYS A 12 10.90 7.11 -20.93
N CYS A 13 11.98 7.34 -20.20
CA CYS A 13 11.97 8.16 -19.00
C CYS A 13 11.74 9.61 -19.45
N CYS A 14 10.53 10.13 -19.28
CA CYS A 14 10.23 11.55 -19.47
C CYS A 14 10.23 12.25 -18.10
N SER A 15 11.33 12.94 -17.84
CA SER A 15 11.41 14.09 -16.95
C SER A 15 10.26 15.06 -17.22
N GLY A 16 9.50 15.42 -16.17
CA GLY A 16 8.70 16.65 -16.18
C GLY A 16 7.18 16.57 -16.35
N PHE A 17 6.51 15.46 -16.01
CA PHE A 17 5.05 15.47 -15.88
C PHE A 17 4.61 15.49 -14.40
N ARG A 18 4.49 16.70 -13.82
CA ARG A 18 3.54 16.89 -12.72
C ARG A 18 2.16 16.54 -13.30
N ARG A 19 1.59 15.40 -12.93
CA ARG A 19 0.23 15.06 -13.34
C ARG A 19 -0.69 16.19 -12.88
N PRO A 20 -1.48 16.82 -13.77
CA PRO A 20 -2.49 17.78 -13.34
C PRO A 20 -3.42 17.08 -12.36
N ARG A 21 -3.68 17.73 -11.22
CA ARG A 21 -4.68 17.32 -10.23
C ARG A 21 -6.03 17.33 -10.91
N GLN A 22 -6.39 16.22 -11.57
CA GLN A 22 -7.74 16.00 -12.04
C GLN A 22 -8.62 16.00 -10.80
N GLN A 23 -9.51 16.97 -10.73
CA GLN A 23 -10.66 16.97 -9.84
C GLN A 23 -11.52 15.77 -10.25
N ILE A 24 -11.11 14.57 -9.83
CA ILE A 24 -11.99 13.43 -9.82
C ILE A 24 -13.02 13.71 -8.73
N ASN A 25 -14.27 13.83 -9.13
CA ASN A 25 -15.43 13.77 -8.25
C ASN A 25 -15.17 12.66 -7.23
N GLN A 26 -15.24 13.01 -5.94
CA GLN A 26 -14.94 12.12 -4.83
C GLN A 26 -15.99 11.00 -4.78
N SER A 27 -15.81 9.98 -5.62
CA SER A 27 -16.33 8.65 -5.31
C SER A 27 -15.64 8.20 -4.03
N PRO A 28 -16.38 7.67 -3.04
CA PRO A 28 -15.77 7.27 -1.78
C PRO A 28 -14.69 6.26 -2.11
N ILE A 29 -13.51 6.47 -1.53
CA ILE A 29 -12.39 5.54 -1.58
C ILE A 29 -12.98 4.16 -1.27
N ILE A 30 -12.75 3.17 -2.15
CA ILE A 30 -13.07 1.78 -1.88
C ILE A 30 -12.16 1.36 -0.73
N THR A 31 -12.57 1.73 0.48
CA THR A 31 -12.20 1.05 1.70
C THR A 31 -12.70 -0.39 1.54
N PRO A 32 -11.95 -1.40 2.02
CA PRO A 32 -12.46 -2.76 2.00
C PRO A 32 -13.83 -2.71 2.69
N ILE A 33 -14.90 -3.04 1.95
CA ILE A 33 -16.26 -3.09 2.50
C ILE A 33 -16.26 -4.26 3.48
N ILE A 34 -15.93 -3.96 4.73
CA ILE A 34 -16.12 -4.85 5.86
C ILE A 34 -17.63 -4.79 6.13
N HIS A 35 -18.36 -5.80 5.67
CA HIS A 35 -19.76 -5.97 6.04
C HIS A 35 -19.80 -6.50 7.48
N GLN A 36 -19.78 -5.59 8.45
CA GLN A 36 -20.00 -5.91 9.86
C GLN A 36 -21.40 -5.43 10.26
N ASN A 37 -22.14 -6.32 10.91
CA ASN A 37 -23.47 -6.07 11.47
C ASN A 37 -23.48 -4.76 12.27
N LEU A 38 -24.52 -3.95 12.03
CA LEU A 38 -24.76 -2.65 12.66
C LEU A 38 -25.05 -2.82 14.15
N GLU A 39 -24.03 -2.62 14.98
CA GLU A 39 -24.18 -2.11 16.35
C GLU A 39 -23.19 -0.96 16.53
N ASP A 40 -23.74 0.26 16.50
CA ASP A 40 -23.01 1.52 16.59
C ASP A 40 -22.32 1.70 17.96
N ASN A 41 -21.00 1.80 17.93
CA ASN A 41 -20.23 2.60 18.88
C ASN A 41 -19.03 3.16 18.13
N GLN A 42 -18.84 4.48 18.19
CA GLN A 42 -17.91 5.26 17.37
C GLN A 42 -16.43 4.94 17.63
N ASN A 43 -15.99 3.74 17.26
CA ASN A 43 -14.60 3.31 17.28
C ASN A 43 -14.30 2.70 15.91
N ASN A 44 -14.18 3.55 14.90
CA ASN A 44 -13.81 3.13 13.55
C ASN A 44 -12.31 2.77 13.50
N ARG A 45 -11.96 1.71 14.23
CA ARG A 45 -10.61 1.20 14.38
C ARG A 45 -10.16 0.60 13.06
N LEU A 46 -9.12 1.18 12.46
CA LEU A 46 -8.56 0.67 11.21
C LEU A 46 -7.77 -0.61 11.50
N LEU A 47 -8.21 -1.73 10.95
CA LEU A 47 -7.61 -3.06 11.16
C LEU A 47 -6.52 -3.38 10.15
N CYS A 48 -5.52 -4.15 10.59
CA CYS A 48 -4.39 -4.62 9.79
C CYS A 48 -4.86 -5.45 8.60
N VAL A 49 -4.33 -5.17 7.41
CA VAL A 49 -4.73 -5.86 6.17
C VAL A 49 -4.26 -7.32 6.10
N ILE A 50 -3.37 -7.73 7.00
CA ILE A 50 -2.85 -9.11 7.05
C ILE A 50 -3.69 -9.98 8.00
N CYS A 51 -3.87 -9.54 9.26
CA CYS A 51 -4.56 -10.36 10.27
C CYS A 51 -6.04 -10.00 10.46
N LEU A 52 -6.49 -8.82 10.00
CA LEU A 52 -7.85 -8.32 10.14
C LEU A 52 -8.38 -8.31 11.59
N GLU A 53 -7.47 -8.29 12.57
CA GLU A 53 -7.79 -8.42 13.99
C GLU A 53 -7.21 -7.26 14.80
N ASN A 54 -5.94 -6.92 14.55
CA ASN A 54 -5.22 -5.89 15.29
C ASN A 54 -5.22 -4.56 14.56
N GLU A 55 -5.18 -3.46 15.30
CA GLU A 55 -5.17 -2.10 14.75
C GLU A 55 -3.90 -1.78 13.97
N ILE A 56 -4.04 -0.96 12.93
CA ILE A 56 -2.93 -0.42 12.15
C ILE A 56 -2.21 0.62 12.99
N ILE A 57 -0.90 0.46 13.13
CA ILE A 57 -0.04 1.40 13.86
C ILE A 57 1.18 1.85 13.04
N TYR A 58 1.37 1.32 11.83
CA TYR A 58 2.52 1.61 11.00
C TYR A 58 2.16 2.18 9.63
N ASN A 59 2.92 3.20 9.25
CA ASN A 59 3.11 3.69 7.89
C ASN A 59 4.34 3.02 7.25
N ILE A 60 4.20 2.56 6.01
CA ILE A 60 5.26 1.88 5.26
C ILE A 60 5.97 2.87 4.33
N GLN A 61 7.26 3.13 4.54
CA GLN A 61 8.08 3.98 3.68
C GLN A 61 8.78 3.17 2.58
N PRO A 62 8.89 3.69 1.35
CA PRO A 62 8.56 5.06 0.90
C PRO A 62 7.11 5.24 0.39
N CYS A 63 6.34 4.17 0.25
CA CYS A 63 5.03 4.21 -0.40
C CYS A 63 3.92 4.91 0.42
N SER A 64 4.14 5.13 1.72
CA SER A 64 3.26 5.79 2.68
C SER A 64 1.89 5.13 2.90
N HIS A 65 1.74 3.83 2.60
CA HIS A 65 0.51 3.11 2.93
C HIS A 65 0.44 2.75 4.41
N LEU A 66 -0.75 2.90 4.99
CA LEU A 66 -1.11 2.43 6.33
C LEU A 66 -1.77 1.06 6.20
N GLY A 67 -1.24 0.02 6.85
CA GLY A 67 -1.82 -1.32 6.69
C GLY A 67 -1.40 -2.38 7.68
N LEU A 68 -0.46 -2.10 8.60
CA LEU A 68 0.13 -3.12 9.44
C LEU A 68 -0.02 -2.82 10.92
N CYS A 69 -0.39 -3.85 11.69
CA CYS A 69 -0.24 -3.89 13.14
C CYS A 69 1.21 -4.20 13.54
N HIS A 70 1.47 -4.19 14.85
CA HIS A 70 2.81 -4.46 15.39
C HIS A 70 3.37 -5.83 14.99
N THR A 71 2.59 -6.88 15.26
CA THR A 71 2.99 -8.28 15.10
C THR A 71 3.25 -8.62 13.63
N CYS A 72 2.36 -8.23 12.73
CA CYS A 72 2.52 -8.46 11.29
C CYS A 72 3.71 -7.70 10.70
N ALA A 73 4.01 -6.49 11.19
CA ALA A 73 5.20 -5.77 10.75
C ALA A 73 6.50 -6.47 11.18
N GLN A 74 6.58 -6.98 12.42
CA GLN A 74 7.75 -7.75 12.89
C GLN A 74 7.95 -9.03 12.08
N GLN A 75 6.87 -9.77 11.79
CA GLN A 75 6.92 -10.96 10.94
C GLN A 75 7.37 -10.66 9.51
N LEU A 76 7.05 -9.45 8.99
CA LEU A 76 7.49 -9.04 7.67
C LEU A 76 8.96 -8.62 7.69
N GLN A 77 9.42 -7.96 8.75
CA GLN A 77 10.82 -7.60 8.98
C GLN A 77 11.72 -8.83 9.14
N SER A 78 11.22 -9.95 9.68
CA SER A 78 12.01 -11.18 9.82
C SER A 78 12.21 -11.94 8.50
N ARG A 79 11.56 -11.53 7.41
CA ARG A 79 11.75 -12.14 6.08
C ARG A 79 12.99 -11.59 5.39
N THR A 80 13.41 -12.28 4.32
CA THR A 80 14.50 -11.81 3.46
C THR A 80 14.15 -10.46 2.82
N SER A 81 15.15 -9.62 2.54
CA SER A 81 14.95 -8.26 2.00
C SER A 81 14.14 -8.24 0.69
N GLU A 82 14.26 -9.28 -0.13
CA GLU A 82 13.49 -9.45 -1.38
C GLU A 82 11.98 -9.65 -1.13
N GLN A 83 11.63 -10.17 0.05
CA GLN A 83 10.24 -10.43 0.47
C GLN A 83 9.64 -9.30 1.31
N GLN A 84 10.44 -8.28 1.67
CA GLN A 84 9.99 -7.10 2.39
C GLN A 84 9.30 -6.12 1.42
N LEU A 85 8.09 -6.49 0.99
CA LEU A 85 7.26 -5.71 0.08
C LEU A 85 6.00 -5.23 0.80
N CYS A 86 5.56 -4.01 0.48
CA CYS A 86 4.30 -3.47 0.96
C CYS A 86 3.13 -4.38 0.52
N PRO A 87 2.26 -4.85 1.43
CA PRO A 87 1.13 -5.72 1.07
C PRO A 87 0.13 -5.07 0.11
N ILE A 88 0.11 -3.73 0.05
CA ILE A 88 -0.87 -2.94 -0.70
C ILE A 88 -0.38 -2.65 -2.12
N CYS A 89 0.86 -2.13 -2.26
CA CYS A 89 1.38 -1.68 -3.55
C CYS A 89 2.65 -2.42 -4.02
N ARG A 90 3.14 -3.38 -3.23
CA ARG A 90 4.33 -4.21 -3.49
C ARG A 90 5.64 -3.42 -3.65
N THR A 91 5.67 -2.15 -3.27
CA THR A 91 6.93 -1.38 -3.16
C THR A 91 7.81 -1.99 -2.07
N SER A 92 9.12 -2.09 -2.32
CA SER A 92 10.08 -2.54 -1.31
C SER A 92 10.05 -1.63 -0.08
N ILE A 93 10.00 -2.25 1.09
CA ILE A 93 9.89 -1.55 2.36
C ILE A 93 11.29 -1.15 2.82
N GLN A 94 11.47 0.14 3.09
CA GLN A 94 12.71 0.67 3.63
C GLN A 94 12.61 0.91 5.14
N GLN A 95 11.43 1.35 5.60
CA GLN A 95 11.21 1.68 7.01
C GLN A 95 9.73 1.55 7.37
N TYR A 96 9.47 1.23 8.64
CA TYR A 96 8.16 1.29 9.26
C TYR A 96 8.14 2.46 10.24
N GLN A 97 7.25 3.42 10.02
CA GLN A 97 7.07 4.57 10.90
C GLN A 97 5.81 4.38 11.73
N ARG A 98 5.94 4.40 13.06
CA ARG A 98 4.78 4.29 13.96
C ARG A 98 3.95 5.57 13.86
N VAL A 99 2.64 5.40 13.75
CA VAL A 99 1.68 6.50 13.69
C VAL A 99 0.66 6.37 14.82
N PHE A 100 0.10 7.51 15.23
CA PHE A 100 -0.99 7.59 16.19
C PHE A 100 -2.19 8.14 15.42
N LEU A 101 -3.22 7.30 15.28
CA LEU A 101 -4.48 7.68 14.65
C LEU A 101 -5.40 8.25 15.74
N PRO A 102 -6.03 9.41 15.50
CA PRO A 102 -6.95 10.02 16.45
C PRO A 102 -8.26 9.24 16.61
#